data_AF-A0A0F2PV21-F1
#
_entry.id   AF-A0A0F2PV21-F1
#
_cell.length_a   1.000
_cell.length_b   1.000
_cell.length_c   1.000
_cell.angle_alpha   90.00
_cell.angle_beta   90.00
_cell.angle_gamma   90.00
#
_symmetry.space_group_name_H-M   'P 1'
#
loop_
_entity.id
_entity.type
_entity.pdbx_description
1 polymer ?
#
loop_
_entity_poly.entity_id
_entity_poly.type
_entity_poly.pdbx_seq_one_letter_code
_entity_poly.pdbx_strand_id
1 'polypeptide(L)'
;MHRPNLNDLPENERALLARQIQRYVTPDIVNIHWNAVLSGAHNDPAMFLTFHRDLISGLENFLSDQGYTQFVPLPAWNPRNPIPEEFNIPSTGPGRLRNLNPDVNFSPEFDQENFNNFGTEEELGEALMTRHNLVHARIGGIMNNTRLAPLAPIFWPFHGFIDDIWRDWQELQLKI
;
A
#
# COMPACT_ATOMS: atom_id res chain seq x y z
N MET A 1 -0.13 14.54 -8.77
CA MET A 1 -1.54 14.53 -8.31
C MET A 1 -1.59 13.53 -7.17
N HIS A 2 -2.02 13.95 -5.98
CA HIS A 2 -2.05 13.07 -4.81
C HIS A 2 -3.22 12.07 -4.94
N ARG A 3 -3.04 10.82 -4.50
CA ARG A 3 -4.09 9.79 -4.57
C ARG A 3 -5.31 10.23 -3.74
N PRO A 4 -6.55 9.92 -4.16
CA PRO A 4 -7.71 10.11 -3.31
C PRO A 4 -7.55 9.33 -1.99
N ASN A 5 -8.06 9.87 -0.88
CA ASN A 5 -8.08 9.14 0.38
C ASN A 5 -9.18 8.08 0.38
N LEU A 6 -8.83 6.82 0.61
CA LEU A 6 -9.75 5.70 0.65
C LEU A 6 -10.90 5.91 1.65
N ASN A 7 -10.62 6.49 2.81
CA ASN A 7 -11.62 6.71 3.85
C ASN A 7 -12.68 7.76 3.46
N ASP A 8 -12.37 8.64 2.50
CA ASP A 8 -13.28 9.70 2.05
C ASP A 8 -14.22 9.24 0.92
N LEU A 9 -13.94 8.08 0.31
CA LEU A 9 -14.83 7.51 -0.70
C LEU A 9 -16.15 7.05 -0.09
N PRO A 10 -17.28 7.17 -0.82
CA PRO A 10 -18.56 6.57 -0.42
C PRO A 10 -18.47 5.05 -0.19
N GLU A 11 -19.29 4.51 0.71
CA GLU A 11 -19.37 3.08 1.03
C GLU A 11 -19.50 2.20 -0.22
N ASN A 12 -20.37 2.58 -1.15
CA ASN A 12 -20.60 1.86 -2.40
C ASN A 12 -19.36 1.85 -3.32
N GLU A 13 -18.57 2.93 -3.31
CA GLU A 13 -17.33 3.01 -4.07
C GLU A 13 -16.21 2.18 -3.42
N ARG A 14 -16.09 2.22 -2.09
CA ARG A 14 -15.16 1.34 -1.35
C ARG A 14 -15.47 -0.13 -1.60
N ALA A 15 -16.75 -0.51 -1.53
CA ALA A 15 -17.20 -1.87 -1.82
C ALA A 15 -16.93 -2.29 -3.28
N LEU A 16 -17.10 -1.37 -4.23
CA LEU A 16 -16.80 -1.62 -5.63
C LEU A 16 -15.29 -1.81 -5.85
N LEU A 17 -14.47 -0.93 -5.29
CA LEU A 17 -13.00 -0.99 -5.40
C LEU A 17 -12.46 -2.27 -4.77
N ALA A 18 -12.86 -2.61 -3.54
CA ALA A 18 -12.46 -3.84 -2.87
C ALA A 18 -12.76 -5.08 -3.73
N ARG A 19 -13.93 -5.11 -4.38
CA ARG A 19 -14.33 -6.20 -5.29
C ARG A 19 -13.46 -6.28 -6.54
N GLN A 20 -13.07 -5.15 -7.13
CA GLN A 20 -12.16 -5.16 -8.29
C GLN A 20 -10.76 -5.62 -7.90
N ILE A 21 -10.27 -5.19 -6.73
CA ILE A 21 -8.99 -5.67 -6.19
C ILE A 21 -9.04 -7.19 -6.00
N GLN A 22 -10.10 -7.75 -5.40
CA GLN A 22 -10.25 -9.19 -5.27
C GLN A 22 -10.29 -9.94 -6.61
N ARG A 23 -10.78 -9.32 -7.68
CA ARG A 23 -10.77 -9.91 -9.03
C ARG A 23 -9.38 -9.86 -9.67
N TYR A 24 -8.63 -8.79 -9.40
CA TYR A 24 -7.26 -8.63 -9.88
C TYR A 24 -6.29 -9.61 -9.19
N VAL A 25 -6.45 -9.81 -7.87
CA VAL A 25 -5.51 -10.63 -7.09
C VAL A 25 -5.72 -12.12 -7.35
N THR A 26 -4.98 -12.64 -8.32
CA THR A 26 -4.88 -14.07 -8.64
C THR A 26 -3.66 -14.71 -7.96
N PRO A 27 -3.52 -16.06 -7.98
CA PRO A 27 -2.29 -16.72 -7.54
C PRO A 27 -1.04 -16.22 -8.25
N ASP A 28 -1.13 -15.79 -9.52
CA ASP A 28 -0.01 -15.26 -10.27
C ASP A 28 0.43 -13.89 -9.73
N ILE A 29 -0.52 -13.00 -9.39
CA ILE A 29 -0.21 -11.73 -8.74
C ILE A 29 0.45 -11.94 -7.38
N VAL A 30 -0.04 -12.90 -6.59
CA VAL A 30 0.58 -13.29 -5.32
C VAL A 30 2.00 -13.82 -5.53
N ASN A 31 2.23 -14.61 -6.58
CA ASN A 31 3.55 -15.14 -6.92
C ASN A 31 4.51 -14.06 -7.42
N ILE A 32 4.03 -13.02 -8.13
CA ILE A 32 4.86 -11.86 -8.51
C ILE A 32 5.44 -11.20 -7.25
N HIS A 33 4.60 -10.89 -6.27
CA HIS A 33 5.04 -10.35 -4.98
C HIS A 33 6.01 -11.30 -4.26
N TRP A 34 5.68 -12.58 -4.17
CA TRP A 34 6.54 -13.56 -3.50
C TRP A 34 7.90 -13.74 -4.18
N ASN A 35 7.95 -13.74 -5.51
CA ASN A 35 9.21 -13.82 -6.25
C ASN A 35 10.07 -12.58 -6.02
N ALA A 36 9.47 -11.38 -5.99
CA ALA A 36 10.19 -10.15 -5.68
C ALA A 36 10.76 -10.16 -4.25
N VAL A 37 10.01 -10.68 -3.27
CA VAL A 37 10.50 -10.90 -1.90
C VAL A 37 11.76 -11.79 -1.93
N LEU A 38 11.72 -12.92 -2.65
CA LEU A 38 12.86 -13.83 -2.78
C LEU A 38 14.05 -13.20 -3.51
N SER A 39 13.80 -12.24 -4.39
CA SER A 39 14.81 -11.47 -5.11
C SER A 39 15.35 -10.26 -4.34
N GLY A 40 14.85 -9.96 -3.15
CA GLY A 40 15.38 -8.91 -2.28
C GLY A 40 14.51 -7.67 -2.12
N ALA A 41 13.31 -7.59 -2.71
CA ALA A 41 12.45 -6.40 -2.65
C ALA A 41 11.96 -6.03 -1.23
N HIS A 42 12.23 -6.87 -0.22
CA HIS A 42 11.93 -6.60 1.19
C HIS A 42 13.18 -6.46 2.06
N ASN A 43 14.37 -6.40 1.44
CA ASN A 43 15.67 -6.19 2.08
C ASN A 43 16.50 -5.08 1.39
N ASP A 44 16.10 -4.65 0.21
CA ASP A 44 16.72 -3.57 -0.55
C ASP A 44 15.72 -2.39 -0.62
N PRO A 45 16.06 -1.22 -0.04
CA PRO A 45 15.20 -0.05 0.02
C PRO A 45 14.72 0.49 -1.33
N ALA A 46 15.61 0.57 -2.31
CA ALA A 46 15.28 1.10 -3.62
C ALA A 46 14.40 0.10 -4.38
N MET A 47 14.73 -1.20 -4.29
CA MET A 47 13.90 -2.26 -4.87
C MET A 47 12.53 -2.35 -4.20
N PHE A 48 12.44 -2.13 -2.87
CA PHE A 48 11.17 -2.08 -2.15
C PHE A 48 10.25 -1.01 -2.73
N LEU A 49 10.75 0.21 -2.88
CA LEU A 49 9.95 1.33 -3.39
C LEU A 49 9.55 1.13 -4.85
N THR A 50 10.51 0.82 -5.72
CA THR A 50 10.28 0.63 -7.15
C THR A 50 9.34 -0.55 -7.44
N PHE A 51 9.56 -1.71 -6.82
CA PHE A 51 8.72 -2.89 -7.02
C PHE A 51 7.27 -2.65 -6.61
N HIS A 52 7.03 -2.04 -5.45
CA HIS A 52 5.66 -1.82 -4.99
C HIS A 52 4.92 -0.78 -5.86
N ARG A 53 5.62 0.24 -6.37
CA ARG A 53 5.06 1.17 -7.38
C ARG A 53 4.66 0.43 -8.66
N ASP A 54 5.51 -0.44 -9.18
CA ASP A 54 5.20 -1.25 -10.37
C ASP A 54 4.03 -2.20 -10.13
N LEU A 55 3.97 -2.80 -8.94
CA LEU A 55 2.88 -3.68 -8.53
C LEU A 55 1.54 -2.92 -8.51
N ILE A 56 1.49 -1.72 -7.92
CA ILE A 56 0.31 -0.83 -7.92
C ILE A 56 -0.07 -0.45 -9.35
N SER A 57 0.90 -0.09 -10.18
CA SER A 57 0.68 0.29 -11.58
C SER A 57 -0.03 -0.84 -12.35
N GLY A 58 0.28 -2.10 -12.06
CA GLY A 58 -0.44 -3.25 -12.62
C GLY A 58 -1.93 -3.28 -12.26
N LEU A 59 -2.27 -2.97 -11.00
CA LEU A 59 -3.67 -2.86 -10.57
C LEU A 59 -4.36 -1.65 -11.21
N GLU A 60 -3.69 -0.51 -11.31
CA GLU A 60 -4.25 0.70 -11.95
C GLU A 60 -4.52 0.49 -13.45
N ASN A 61 -3.65 -0.22 -14.15
CA ASN A 61 -3.85 -0.62 -15.52
C ASN A 61 -5.08 -1.54 -15.64
N PHE A 62 -5.18 -2.56 -14.78
CA PHE A 62 -6.36 -3.42 -14.73
C PHE A 62 -7.65 -2.63 -14.48
N LEU A 63 -7.66 -1.70 -13.51
CA LEU A 63 -8.82 -0.86 -13.21
C LEU A 63 -9.21 -0.01 -14.42
N SER A 64 -8.23 0.61 -15.09
CA SER A 64 -8.45 1.39 -16.32
C SER A 64 -9.04 0.54 -17.44
N ASP A 65 -8.48 -0.64 -17.70
CA ASP A 65 -8.92 -1.56 -18.75
C ASP A 65 -10.35 -2.08 -18.50
N GLN A 66 -10.74 -2.20 -17.24
CA GLN A 66 -12.11 -2.57 -16.84
C GLN A 66 -13.07 -1.37 -16.78
N GLY A 67 -12.63 -0.17 -17.14
CA GLY A 67 -13.44 1.05 -17.19
C GLY A 67 -13.64 1.73 -15.83
N TYR A 68 -12.84 1.40 -14.82
CA TYR A 68 -12.89 1.99 -13.47
C TYR A 68 -11.85 3.10 -13.28
N THR A 69 -11.74 4.01 -14.25
CA THR A 69 -10.75 5.10 -14.22
C THR A 69 -10.96 6.10 -13.07
N GLN A 70 -12.14 6.11 -12.44
CA GLN A 70 -12.36 6.89 -11.21
C GLN A 70 -11.51 6.43 -10.03
N PHE A 71 -10.98 5.20 -10.07
CA PHE A 71 -10.05 4.68 -9.07
C PHE A 71 -8.60 4.74 -9.55
N VAL A 72 -8.30 5.56 -10.56
CA VAL A 72 -6.93 5.75 -11.09
C VAL A 72 -6.60 7.25 -11.02
N PRO A 73 -5.64 7.66 -10.17
CA PRO A 73 -4.74 6.80 -9.39
C PRO A 73 -5.46 6.07 -8.25
N LEU A 74 -4.97 4.89 -7.87
CA LEU A 74 -5.52 4.04 -6.80
C LEU A 74 -5.67 4.86 -5.51
N PRO A 75 -6.86 4.89 -4.89
CA PRO A 75 -7.07 5.55 -3.60
C PRO A 75 -6.14 4.98 -2.51
N ALA A 76 -5.46 5.86 -1.79
CA ALA A 76 -4.50 5.51 -0.75
C ALA A 76 -5.16 5.40 0.63
N TRP A 77 -4.63 4.53 1.49
CA TRP A 77 -5.10 4.37 2.87
C TRP A 77 -3.98 4.69 3.87
N ASN A 78 -4.17 5.76 4.64
CA ASN A 78 -3.30 6.12 5.76
C ASN A 78 -3.62 5.23 6.98
N PRO A 79 -2.66 4.44 7.49
CA PRO A 79 -2.87 3.50 8.60
C PRO A 79 -3.08 4.16 9.97
N ARG A 80 -3.11 5.50 10.03
CA ARG A 80 -3.63 6.26 11.18
C ARG A 80 -5.14 6.11 11.32
N ASN A 81 -5.83 5.85 10.22
CA ASN A 81 -7.29 5.65 10.16
C ASN A 81 -7.65 4.17 10.24
N PRO A 82 -8.84 3.83 10.75
CA PRO A 82 -9.36 2.47 10.66
C PRO A 82 -9.45 1.98 9.21
N ILE A 83 -9.23 0.68 9.01
CA ILE A 83 -9.53 -0.05 7.78
C ILE A 83 -11.03 0.04 7.54
N PRO A 84 -11.49 0.54 6.37
CA PRO A 84 -12.91 0.53 6.02
C PRO A 84 -13.49 -0.89 6.05
N GLU A 85 -14.75 -1.04 6.46
CA GLU A 85 -15.38 -2.36 6.63
C GLU A 85 -15.36 -3.19 5.34
N GLU A 86 -15.49 -2.55 4.18
CA GLU A 86 -15.48 -3.19 2.86
C GLU A 86 -14.11 -3.81 2.51
N PHE A 87 -13.06 -3.36 3.20
CA PHE A 87 -11.68 -3.84 3.06
C PHE A 87 -11.28 -4.83 4.17
N ASN A 88 -12.17 -5.14 5.13
CA ASN A 88 -11.97 -6.19 6.13
C ASN A 88 -12.14 -7.59 5.50
N ILE A 89 -11.21 -7.96 4.63
CA ILE A 89 -11.25 -9.19 3.87
C ILE A 89 -9.87 -9.87 3.95
N PRO A 90 -9.81 -11.15 4.37
CA PRO A 90 -10.90 -11.96 4.91
C PRO A 90 -11.32 -11.50 6.31
N SER A 91 -12.62 -11.52 6.60
CA SER A 91 -13.17 -11.18 7.93
C SER A 91 -13.27 -12.37 8.88
N THR A 92 -13.16 -13.60 8.36
CA THR A 92 -13.30 -14.84 9.12
C THR A 92 -12.21 -15.85 8.77
N GLY A 93 -12.12 -16.93 9.56
CA GLY A 93 -11.11 -17.98 9.37
C GLY A 93 -9.72 -17.63 9.91
N PRO A 94 -8.74 -18.54 9.75
CA PRO A 94 -7.41 -18.38 10.33
C PRO A 94 -6.61 -17.21 9.72
N GLY A 95 -6.93 -16.83 8.48
CA GLY A 95 -6.31 -15.71 7.78
C GLY A 95 -6.92 -14.34 8.08
N ARG A 96 -8.00 -14.26 8.87
CA ARG A 96 -8.72 -12.99 9.08
C ARG A 96 -7.82 -11.87 9.59
N LEU A 97 -8.10 -10.64 9.17
CA LEU A 97 -7.46 -9.46 9.74
C LEU A 97 -7.77 -9.40 11.23
N ARG A 98 -6.77 -9.09 12.07
CA ARG A 98 -6.91 -9.17 13.54
C ARG A 98 -7.19 -7.82 14.16
N ASN A 99 -6.57 -6.77 13.64
CA ASN A 99 -6.75 -5.40 14.10
C ASN A 99 -7.11 -4.51 12.90
N LEU A 100 -8.31 -3.95 12.93
CA LEU A 100 -8.80 -3.05 11.88
C LEU A 100 -8.47 -1.58 12.15
N ASN A 101 -7.83 -1.27 13.28
CA ASN A 101 -7.36 0.07 13.59
C ASN A 101 -5.93 -0.02 14.14
N PRO A 102 -4.92 -0.20 13.25
CA PRO A 102 -3.54 -0.37 13.68
C PRO A 102 -2.95 0.90 14.30
N ASP A 103 -3.54 2.07 14.03
CA ASP A 103 -3.14 3.37 14.57
C ASP A 103 -1.62 3.59 14.48
N VAL A 104 -1.10 3.49 13.25
CA VAL A 104 0.32 3.74 12.98
C VAL A 104 0.46 5.14 12.40
N ASN A 105 1.16 6.01 13.14
CA ASN A 105 1.46 7.35 12.69
C ASN A 105 2.74 7.36 11.85
N PHE A 106 2.70 8.08 10.73
CA PHE A 106 3.84 8.39 9.86
C PHE A 106 4.34 9.82 10.09
N SER A 107 3.50 10.71 10.63
CA SER A 107 3.90 12.05 11.04
C SER A 107 4.63 12.04 12.40
N PRO A 108 5.59 12.96 12.63
CA PRO A 108 6.03 13.98 11.70
C PRO A 108 7.12 13.50 10.71
N GLU A 109 7.66 12.30 10.90
CA GLU A 109 8.84 11.78 10.19
C GLU A 109 8.70 11.86 8.67
N PHE A 110 7.53 11.52 8.13
CA PHE A 110 7.24 11.51 6.70
C PHE A 110 6.36 12.69 6.26
N ASP A 111 6.33 13.77 7.04
CA ASP A 111 5.68 15.01 6.61
C ASP A 111 6.62 15.77 5.66
N GLN A 112 6.03 16.55 4.74
CA GLN A 112 6.78 17.20 3.64
C GLN A 112 7.92 18.10 4.15
N GLU A 113 7.73 18.79 5.27
CA GLU A 113 8.76 19.64 5.89
C GLU A 113 9.99 18.87 6.39
N ASN A 114 9.85 17.55 6.62
CA ASN A 114 10.90 16.69 7.17
C ASN A 114 11.58 15.83 6.09
N PHE A 115 11.12 15.86 4.84
CA PHE A 115 11.72 15.07 3.75
C PHE A 115 13.18 15.41 3.44
N ASN A 116 13.63 16.63 3.74
CA ASN A 116 15.04 17.01 3.62
C ASN A 116 15.96 16.28 4.62
N ASN A 117 15.40 15.55 5.59
CA ASN A 117 16.18 14.69 6.50
C ASN A 117 16.62 13.38 5.84
N PHE A 118 16.05 13.02 4.68
CA PHE A 118 16.46 11.87 3.88
C PHE A 118 17.25 12.37 2.66
N GLY A 119 18.56 12.20 2.69
CA GLY A 119 19.47 12.65 1.65
C GLY A 119 19.52 11.72 0.44
N THR A 120 19.13 10.46 0.60
CA THR A 120 19.06 9.49 -0.51
C THR A 120 17.77 8.67 -0.50
N GLU A 121 17.48 8.03 -1.63
CA GLU A 121 16.33 7.13 -1.77
C GLU A 121 16.45 5.92 -0.81
N GLU A 122 17.67 5.44 -0.59
CA GLU A 122 17.95 4.35 0.33
C GLU A 122 17.60 4.72 1.77
N GLU A 123 17.95 5.93 2.22
CA GLU A 123 17.64 6.40 3.57
C GLU A 123 16.13 6.50 3.81
N LEU A 124 15.38 7.05 2.85
CA LEU A 124 13.91 7.10 2.92
C LEU A 124 13.30 5.70 2.86
N GLY A 125 13.79 4.85 1.96
CA GLY A 125 13.27 3.49 1.76
C GLY A 125 13.45 2.62 3.00
N GLU A 126 14.61 2.67 3.68
CA GLU A 126 14.82 1.95 4.95
C GLU A 126 13.83 2.39 6.03
N ALA A 127 13.62 3.70 6.18
CA ALA A 127 12.68 4.25 7.15
C ALA A 127 11.23 3.84 6.84
N LEU A 128 10.83 3.93 5.57
CA LEU A 128 9.51 3.51 5.12
C LEU A 128 9.30 2.02 5.29
N MET A 129 10.27 1.16 4.93
CA MET A 129 10.21 -0.29 5.12
C MET A 129 9.97 -0.65 6.60
N THR A 130 10.69 0.01 7.50
CA THR A 130 10.53 -0.20 8.95
C THR A 130 9.12 0.15 9.41
N ARG A 131 8.60 1.32 9.02
CA ARG A 131 7.23 1.75 9.38
C ARG A 131 6.17 0.87 8.71
N HIS A 132 6.42 0.45 7.47
CA HIS A 132 5.59 -0.43 6.69
C HIS A 132 5.40 -1.80 7.37
N ASN A 133 6.51 -2.41 7.78
CA ASN A 133 6.49 -3.70 8.47
C ASN A 133 5.72 -3.64 9.80
N LEU A 134 5.76 -2.50 10.50
CA LEU A 134 4.96 -2.28 11.70
C LEU A 134 3.45 -2.29 11.40
N VAL A 135 3.00 -1.72 10.28
CA VAL A 135 1.58 -1.74 9.88
C VAL A 135 1.12 -3.18 9.62
N HIS A 136 1.87 -3.93 8.81
CA HIS A 136 1.62 -5.35 8.56
C HIS A 136 1.51 -6.17 9.86
N ALA A 137 2.47 -5.99 10.76
CA ALA A 137 2.50 -6.67 12.05
C ALA A 137 1.31 -6.30 12.94
N ARG A 138 0.93 -5.01 12.99
CA ARG A 138 -0.19 -4.54 13.81
C ARG A 138 -1.55 -5.01 13.31
N ILE A 139 -1.76 -5.09 11.98
CA ILE A 139 -3.01 -5.61 11.42
C ILE A 139 -3.16 -7.11 11.69
N GLY A 140 -2.07 -7.88 11.54
CA GLY A 140 -2.10 -9.32 11.78
C GLY A 140 -2.84 -10.12 10.70
N GLY A 141 -3.09 -11.41 10.96
CA GLY A 141 -3.77 -12.27 9.99
C GLY A 141 -2.93 -12.48 8.74
N ILE A 142 -3.57 -12.52 7.56
CA ILE A 142 -2.84 -12.57 6.30
C ILE A 142 -2.00 -11.32 6.02
N MET A 143 -2.34 -10.15 6.60
CA MET A 143 -1.51 -8.96 6.48
C MET A 143 -0.17 -9.11 7.20
N ASN A 144 -0.02 -10.01 8.20
CA ASN A 144 1.28 -10.31 8.80
C ASN A 144 1.95 -11.57 8.18
N ASN A 145 1.54 -11.96 6.97
CA ASN A 145 2.18 -13.02 6.21
C ASN A 145 2.68 -12.44 4.90
N THR A 146 4.00 -12.26 4.76
CA THR A 146 4.61 -11.62 3.59
C THR A 146 4.17 -12.25 2.27
N ARG A 147 3.98 -13.57 2.21
CA ARG A 147 3.51 -14.23 0.98
C ARG A 147 2.03 -13.94 0.70
N LEU A 148 1.19 -13.94 1.72
CA LEU A 148 -0.26 -13.90 1.56
C LEU A 148 -0.86 -12.50 1.70
N ALA A 149 -0.10 -11.50 2.15
CA ALA A 149 -0.58 -10.14 2.37
C ALA A 149 -1.28 -9.52 1.14
N PRO A 150 -0.82 -9.73 -0.11
CA PRO A 150 -1.52 -9.19 -1.29
C PRO A 150 -2.96 -9.69 -1.46
N LEU A 151 -3.35 -10.82 -0.82
CA LEU A 151 -4.73 -11.32 -0.82
C LEU A 151 -5.69 -10.43 -0.03
N ALA A 152 -5.19 -9.60 0.89
CA ALA A 152 -6.01 -8.63 1.60
C ALA A 152 -6.20 -7.40 0.70
N PRO A 153 -7.43 -6.98 0.36
CA PRO A 153 -7.63 -5.81 -0.49
C PRO A 153 -6.99 -4.53 0.07
N ILE A 154 -6.91 -4.40 1.40
CA ILE A 154 -6.29 -3.24 2.06
C ILE A 154 -4.78 -3.13 1.82
N PHE A 155 -4.11 -4.21 1.43
CA PHE A 155 -2.71 -4.21 1.00
C PHE A 155 -2.48 -3.12 -0.05
N TRP A 156 -3.35 -3.03 -1.04
CA TRP A 156 -3.13 -2.18 -2.22
C TRP A 156 -3.24 -0.68 -1.91
N PRO A 157 -4.32 -0.18 -1.26
CA PRO A 157 -4.36 1.20 -0.79
C PRO A 157 -3.25 1.55 0.20
N PHE A 158 -2.81 0.61 1.05
CA PHE A 158 -1.69 0.85 1.95
C PHE A 158 -0.39 1.11 1.19
N HIS A 159 -0.09 0.31 0.17
CA HIS A 159 1.09 0.52 -0.65
C HIS A 159 0.97 1.79 -1.50
N GLY A 160 -0.25 2.16 -1.93
CA GLY A 160 -0.51 3.47 -2.54
C GLY A 160 -0.14 4.64 -1.63
N PHE A 161 -0.38 4.52 -0.32
CA PHE A 161 0.05 5.53 0.66
C PHE A 161 1.58 5.62 0.80
N ILE A 162 2.28 4.48 0.83
CA ILE A 162 3.76 4.46 0.84
C ILE A 162 4.33 5.08 -0.44
N ASP A 163 3.74 4.75 -1.59
CA ASP A 163 4.13 5.28 -2.90
C ASP A 163 3.95 6.81 -2.99
N ASP A 164 2.88 7.34 -2.39
CA ASP A 164 2.64 8.78 -2.32
C ASP A 164 3.72 9.52 -1.51
N ILE A 165 4.16 8.95 -0.37
CA ILE A 165 5.26 9.52 0.42
C ILE A 165 6.54 9.57 -0.42
N TRP A 166 6.88 8.48 -1.10
CA TRP A 166 8.08 8.44 -1.92
C TRP A 166 8.01 9.41 -3.11
N ARG A 167 6.87 9.49 -3.79
CA ARG A 167 6.66 10.48 -4.86
C ARG A 167 6.84 11.91 -4.34
N ASP A 168 6.26 12.22 -3.18
CA ASP A 168 6.31 13.58 -2.63
C ASP A 168 7.77 13.95 -2.23
N TRP A 169 8.57 12.99 -1.74
CA TRP A 169 10.02 13.18 -1.56
C TRP A 169 10.75 13.39 -2.90
N GLN A 170 10.47 12.59 -3.93
CA GLN A 170 11.08 12.75 -5.27
C GLN A 170 10.79 14.13 -5.86
N GLU A 171 9.55 14.63 -5.71
CA GLU A 171 9.16 15.96 -6.17
C GLU A 171 9.92 17.09 -5.44
N LEU A 172 10.37 16.88 -4.21
CA LEU A 172 11.25 17.84 -3.51
C LEU A 172 12.69 17.75 -4.00
N GLN A 173 13.22 16.54 -4.20
CA GLN A 173 14.60 16.37 -4.69
C GLN A 173 14.80 16.94 -6.09
N LEU A 174 13.78 16.86 -6.96
CA LEU A 174 13.83 17.44 -8.32
C LEU A 174 13.68 18.97 -8.36
N LYS A 175 13.32 19.61 -7.24
CA LYS A 175 13.21 21.08 -7.11
C LYS A 175 14.50 21.74 -6.61
N ILE A 176 15.51 20.93 -6.26
CA ILE A 176 16.85 21.37 -5.84
C ILE A 176 17.79 21.26 -7.04
#